data_AF-A0A1Q6UCK4-F1
#
_entry.id   AF-A0A1Q6UCK4-F1
#
_cell.length_a   1.000
_cell.length_b   1.000
_cell.length_c   1.000
_cell.angle_alpha   90.00
_cell.angle_beta   90.00
_cell.angle_gamma   90.00
#
_symmetry.space_group_name_H-M   'P 1'
#
loop_
_entity.id
_entity.type
_entity.pdbx_description
1 polymer ?
#
loop_
_entity_poly.entity_id
_entity_poly.type
_entity_poly.pdbx_seq_one_letter_code
_entity_poly.pdbx_strand_id
1 'polypeptide(L)'
;MLKNFENWLLEQNYSASTSADYMGRIERLCRKEEFTLAYLVENITSILPQYETTGEKSSYGKRSHTSVRQALRRFKMFLAAEKLA
;
A
#
# COMPACT_ATOMS: atom_id res chain seq x y z
N MET A 1 -7.52 -7.60 -7.37
CA MET A 1 -7.09 -6.86 -6.16
C MET A 1 -6.03 -5.80 -6.47
N LEU A 2 -4.77 -6.15 -6.81
CA LEU A 2 -3.75 -5.13 -7.11
C LEU A 2 -4.07 -4.26 -8.32
N LYS A 3 -4.61 -4.85 -9.40
CA LYS A 3 -5.07 -4.09 -10.56
C LYS A 3 -6.27 -3.18 -10.21
N ASN A 4 -7.17 -3.64 -9.34
CA ASN A 4 -8.28 -2.81 -8.84
C ASN A 4 -7.76 -1.62 -8.03
N PHE A 5 -6.73 -1.83 -7.20
CA PHE A 5 -6.08 -0.74 -6.48
C PHE A 5 -5.42 0.27 -7.43
N GLU A 6 -4.73 -0.20 -8.46
CA GLU A 6 -4.17 0.68 -9.50
C GLU A 6 -5.26 1.49 -10.22
N ASN A 7 -6.35 0.84 -10.62
CA ASN A 7 -7.48 1.51 -11.27
C ASN A 7 -8.17 2.51 -10.34
N TRP A 8 -8.38 2.15 -9.08
CA TRP A 8 -8.92 3.06 -8.06
C TRP A 8 -8.02 4.29 -7.89
N LEU A 9 -6.69 4.14 -7.90
CA LEU A 9 -5.78 5.29 -7.87
C LEU A 9 -5.96 6.20 -9.09
N LEU A 10 -6.16 5.64 -10.29
CA LEU A 10 -6.47 6.42 -11.49
C LEU A 10 -7.78 7.20 -11.34
N GLU A 11 -8.82 6.58 -10.78
CA GLU A 11 -10.11 7.23 -10.48
C GLU A 11 -9.97 8.34 -9.43
N GLN A 12 -9.02 8.21 -8.50
CA GLN A 12 -8.64 9.26 -7.56
C GLN A 12 -7.69 10.31 -8.15
N ASN A 13 -7.56 10.40 -9.48
CA ASN A 13 -6.73 11.36 -10.22
C ASN A 13 -5.22 11.22 -10.01
N TYR A 14 -4.71 10.04 -9.64
CA TYR A 14 -3.28 9.78 -9.67
C TYR A 14 -2.80 9.57 -11.11
N SER A 15 -1.56 9.97 -11.40
CA SER A 15 -0.94 9.66 -12.69
C SER A 15 -0.77 8.15 -12.88
N ALA A 16 -0.81 7.67 -14.13
CA ALA A 16 -0.56 6.27 -14.45
C ALA A 16 0.77 5.74 -13.90
N SER A 17 1.82 6.57 -13.95
CA SER A 17 3.12 6.22 -13.37
C SER A 17 3.07 6.04 -11.85
N THR A 18 2.35 6.91 -11.14
CA THR A 18 2.22 6.82 -9.67
C THR A 18 1.34 5.64 -9.27
N SER A 19 0.24 5.40 -9.99
CA SER A 19 -0.65 4.26 -9.75
C SER A 19 0.09 2.93 -9.91
N ALA A 20 0.87 2.79 -10.98
CA ALA A 20 1.70 1.61 -11.23
C ALA A 20 2.82 1.45 -10.17
N ASP A 21 3.49 2.54 -9.77
CA ASP A 21 4.51 2.51 -8.72
C ASP A 21 3.92 2.05 -7.39
N TYR A 22 2.77 2.59 -6.98
CA TYR A 22 2.14 2.23 -5.71
C TYR A 22 1.67 0.77 -5.69
N MET A 23 1.05 0.30 -6.78
CA MET A 23 0.68 -1.11 -6.95
C MET A 23 1.92 -2.02 -6.83
N GLY A 24 3.00 -1.70 -7.56
CA GLY A 24 4.24 -2.48 -7.51
C GLY A 24 4.93 -2.44 -6.14
N ARG A 25 4.77 -1.36 -5.36
CA ARG A 25 5.28 -1.28 -3.99
C ARG A 25 4.57 -2.23 -3.05
N ILE A 26 3.25 -2.35 -3.16
CA ILE A 26 2.50 -3.33 -2.37
C ILE A 26 2.94 -4.74 -2.72
N GLU A 27 3.08 -5.06 -4.01
CA GLU A 27 3.56 -6.37 -4.44
C GLU A 27 4.96 -6.69 -3.90
N ARG A 28 5.91 -5.76 -4.06
CA ARG A 28 7.28 -5.92 -3.56
C ARG A 28 7.34 -6.03 -2.05
N LEU A 29 6.46 -5.33 -1.34
CA LEU A 29 6.35 -5.43 0.12
C LEU A 29 5.93 -6.83 0.53
N CYS A 30 4.87 -7.38 -0.08
CA CYS A 30 4.40 -8.74 0.18
C CYS A 30 5.52 -9.76 -0.07
N ARG A 31 6.26 -9.62 -1.17
CA ARG A 31 7.42 -10.50 -1.47
C ARG A 31 8.54 -10.38 -0.43
N LYS A 32 8.86 -9.15 0.00
CA LYS A 32 9.93 -8.89 0.99
C LYS A 32 9.61 -9.48 2.36
N GLU A 33 8.36 -9.34 2.78
CA GLU A 33 7.89 -9.76 4.10
C GLU A 33 7.35 -11.20 4.10
N GLU A 34 7.39 -11.88 2.95
CA GLU A 34 6.87 -13.23 2.75
C GLU A 34 5.37 -13.35 3.10
N PHE A 35 4.63 -12.27 2.87
CA PHE A 35 3.19 -12.21 3.06
C PHE A 35 2.45 -12.55 1.77
N THR A 36 1.29 -13.21 1.92
CA THR A 36 0.30 -13.22 0.85
C THR A 36 -0.41 -11.86 0.79
N LEU A 37 -0.96 -11.52 -0.37
CA LEU A 37 -1.78 -10.31 -0.49
C LEU A 37 -3.01 -10.35 0.44
N ALA A 38 -3.61 -11.53 0.63
CA ALA A 38 -4.74 -11.72 1.55
C ALA A 38 -4.36 -11.40 2.99
N TYR A 39 -3.19 -11.89 3.44
CA TYR A 39 -2.67 -11.59 4.78
C TYR A 39 -2.50 -10.08 4.98
N LEU A 40 -1.95 -9.37 3.98
CA LEU A 40 -1.82 -7.92 4.05
C LEU A 40 -3.18 -7.21 4.16
N VAL A 41 -4.18 -7.65 3.40
CA VAL A 41 -5.54 -7.08 3.42
C VAL A 41 -6.18 -7.24 4.80
N GLU A 42 -6.09 -8.42 5.39
CA GLU A 42 -6.65 -8.73 6.72
C GLU A 42 -5.94 -7.96 7.84
N ASN A 43 -4.62 -7.73 7.68
CA ASN A 43 -3.77 -7.17 8.73
C ASN A 43 -3.28 -5.74 8.45
N ILE A 44 -3.84 -5.04 7.46
CA ILE A 44 -3.34 -3.71 7.06
C ILE A 44 -3.33 -2.70 8.23
N THR A 45 -4.30 -2.81 9.15
CA THR A 45 -4.43 -1.93 10.30
C THR A 45 -3.32 -2.14 11.33
N SER A 46 -2.78 -3.36 11.47
CA SER A 46 -1.64 -3.65 12.35
C SER A 46 -0.29 -3.52 11.64
N ILE A 47 -0.23 -3.75 10.33
CA ILE A 47 0.99 -3.67 9.52
C ILE A 47 1.37 -2.21 9.22
N LEU A 48 0.44 -1.36 8.77
CA LEU A 48 0.76 0.03 8.37
C LEU A 48 1.51 0.82 9.48
N PRO A 49 1.11 0.78 10.77
CA PRO A 49 1.84 1.46 11.83
C PRO A 49 3.32 1.09 11.95
N GLN A 50 3.73 -0.13 11.57
CA GLN A 50 5.14 -0.54 11.57
C GLN A 50 5.98 0.26 10.56
N TYR A 51 5.36 0.74 9.46
CA TYR A 51 6.04 1.51 8.40
C TYR A 51 5.89 3.03 8.55
N GLU A 52 5.07 3.47 9.51
CA GLU A 52 4.91 4.88 9.88
C GLU A 52 6.19 5.46 10.51
N THR A 53 6.21 6.77 10.81
CA THR A 53 7.42 7.47 11.23
C THR A 53 8.09 6.87 12.47
N THR A 54 7.30 6.41 13.44
CA THR A 54 7.79 5.84 14.71
C THR A 54 7.79 4.31 14.72
N GLY A 55 7.42 3.66 13.61
CA GLY A 55 7.35 2.21 13.53
C GLY A 55 8.73 1.56 13.38
N GLU A 56 8.83 0.30 13.81
CA GLU A 56 10.06 -0.51 13.70
C GLU A 56 10.58 -0.65 12.24
N LYS A 57 9.69 -0.60 11.25
CA LYS A 57 9.98 -0.66 9.81
C LYS A 57 9.95 0.72 9.13
N SER A 58 9.99 1.80 9.91
CA SER A 58 10.02 3.19 9.42
C SER A 58 11.17 3.44 8.43
N SER A 59 12.32 2.80 8.64
CA SER A 59 13.50 2.90 7.77
C SER A 59 13.25 2.36 6.36
N TYR A 60 12.43 1.32 6.23
CA TYR A 60 11.98 0.81 4.94
C TYR A 60 10.84 1.67 4.38
N GLY A 61 9.90 2.09 5.23
CA GLY A 61 8.79 2.96 4.87
C GLY A 61 9.24 4.29 4.25
N LYS A 62 10.37 4.86 4.69
CA LYS A 62 10.93 6.12 4.17
C LYS A 62 11.66 6.00 2.83
N ARG A 63 11.93 4.78 2.34
CA ARG A 63 12.64 4.58 1.06
C ARG A 63 11.89 5.22 -0.10
N SER A 64 12.64 5.70 -1.09
CA SER A 64 12.11 6.38 -2.28
C SER A 64 11.14 7.50 -1.89
N HIS A 65 11.59 8.48 -1.10
CA HIS A 65 10.77 9.61 -0.67
C HIS A 65 9.44 9.22 0.00
N THR A 66 9.47 8.24 0.90
CA THR A 66 8.29 7.73 1.64
C THR A 66 7.25 6.98 0.81
N SER A 67 7.52 6.66 -0.47
CA SER A 67 6.51 6.06 -1.34
C SER A 67 6.00 4.69 -0.88
N VAL A 68 6.79 3.89 -0.14
CA VAL A 68 6.28 2.64 0.47
C VAL A 68 5.18 2.93 1.49
N ARG A 69 5.42 3.89 2.38
CA ARG A 69 4.44 4.33 3.37
C ARG A 69 3.19 4.90 2.70
N GLN A 70 3.35 5.74 1.68
CA GLN A 70 2.22 6.31 0.96
C GLN A 70 1.41 5.25 0.22
N ALA A 71 2.07 4.28 -0.43
CA ALA A 71 1.40 3.15 -1.05
C ALA A 71 0.56 2.37 -0.03
N LEU A 72 1.10 2.06 1.16
CA LEU A 72 0.34 1.39 2.23
C LEU A 72 -0.84 2.22 2.74
N ARG A 73 -0.67 3.54 2.93
CA ARG A 73 -1.76 4.43 3.33
C ARG A 73 -2.90 4.43 2.30
N ARG A 74 -2.56 4.55 1.01
CA ARG A 74 -3.56 4.52 -0.07
C ARG A 74 -4.20 3.15 -0.22
N PHE A 75 -3.44 2.09 -0.02
CA PHE A 75 -4.00 0.74 -0.03
C PHE A 75 -5.01 0.54 1.10
N LYS A 76 -4.74 1.04 2.32
CA LYS A 76 -5.71 1.04 3.42
C LYS A 76 -6.99 1.82 3.07
N MET A 77 -6.86 2.98 2.42
CA MET A 77 -8.02 3.78 1.99
C MET A 77 -8.84 3.06 0.92
N PHE A 78 -8.20 2.45 -0.07
CA PHE A 78 -8.85 1.63 -1.08
C PHE A 78 -9.65 0.49 -0.45
N LEU A 79 -9.07 -0.26 0.50
CA LEU A 79 -9.78 -1.32 1.21
C LEU A 79 -10.97 -0.82 2.04
N ALA A 80 -10.93 0.42 2.52
CA ALA A 80 -12.07 1.02 3.21
C ALA A 80 -13.17 1.43 2.21
N ALA A 81 -12.80 1.94 1.03
CA ALA A 81 -13.75 2.28 -0.02
C ALA A 81 -14.48 1.04 -0.57
N GLU A 82 -13.76 -0.06 -0.80
CA GLU A 82 -14.35 -1.34 -1.26
C GLU A 82 -15.31 -1.98 -0.24
N LYS A 83 -15.18 -1.66 1.06
CA LYS A 83 -16.10 -2.14 2.11
C LYS A 83 -17.36 -1.28 2.24
N LEU A 84 -17.35 -0.07 1.69
CA LEU A 84 -18.46 0.88 1.71
C LEU A 84 -19.23 0.90 0.38
N ALA A 85 -18.67 0.29 -0.66
CA ALA A 85 -19.30 0.05 -1.97
C ALA A 85 -20.11 -1.25 -1.95
#